data_AF-A0AA41VF69-F1
#
_entry.id   AF-A0AA41VF69-F1
#
_cell.length_a   1.000
_cell.length_b   1.000
_cell.length_c   1.000
_cell.angle_alpha   90.00
_cell.angle_beta   90.00
_cell.angle_gamma   90.00
#
_symmetry.space_group_name_H-M   'P 1'
#
loop_
_entity.id
_entity.type
_entity.pdbx_description
1 polymer ?
#
loop_
_entity_poly.entity_id
_entity_poly.type
_entity_poly.pdbx_seq_one_letter_code
_entity_poly.pdbx_strand_id
1 'polypeptide(L)'
;MEVPNDQHAVNHNNVPSSCIIEWTIENVSTLNEENHFSPIVTIGPHKWQLLAFRRGSNVDDYLSVYVVAVECTNSRYAKFSLSIVGQTDKTFKKEGSMLQFTEDENDWGFDDFIKFKELIDPSNGYIIDDVCTIEAELYLNSTQDSVEELVPMELIESVEERDPGTNCTLQASTSVCPDNNSAFTCAFCQTFKVSEVSGSMLHITNGKEVEEGEASGPNVIHVHQKCIE
;
A
#
# COMPACT_ATOMS: atom_id res chain seq x y z
N MET A 1 -55.80 14.08 28.30
CA MET A 1 -54.42 14.56 28.17
C MET A 1 -53.53 13.34 28.24
N GLU A 2 -53.28 12.71 27.11
CA GLU A 2 -52.18 11.77 26.92
C GLU A 2 -51.74 11.94 25.47
N VAL A 3 -50.47 12.30 25.27
CA VAL A 3 -49.82 12.40 23.95
C VAL A 3 -48.69 11.37 24.00
N PRO A 4 -48.67 10.34 23.14
CA PRO A 4 -47.54 9.44 23.06
C PRO A 4 -46.36 10.12 22.37
N ASN A 5 -45.18 9.90 22.95
CA ASN A 5 -43.88 10.38 22.52
C ASN A 5 -43.37 9.55 21.33
N ASP A 6 -43.51 10.04 20.11
CA ASP A 6 -42.79 9.51 18.94
C ASP A 6 -41.41 10.18 18.85
N GLN A 7 -40.39 9.52 19.41
CA GLN A 7 -39.00 9.79 19.06
C GLN A 7 -38.62 8.92 17.87
N HIS A 8 -38.76 9.49 16.69
CA HIS A 8 -38.04 9.03 15.50
C HIS A 8 -36.53 9.32 15.70
N ALA A 9 -35.79 8.33 16.21
CA ALA A 9 -34.35 8.26 16.00
C ALA A 9 -34.12 7.65 14.61
N VAL A 10 -34.01 8.51 13.59
CA VAL A 10 -33.52 8.08 12.28
C VAL A 10 -32.05 7.72 12.45
N ASN A 11 -31.75 6.41 12.34
CA ASN A 11 -30.39 5.91 12.23
C ASN A 11 -29.67 6.69 11.13
N HIS A 12 -28.63 7.44 11.49
CA HIS A 12 -27.68 7.98 10.53
C HIS A 12 -27.00 6.78 9.86
N ASN A 13 -27.51 6.40 8.69
CA ASN A 13 -26.80 5.53 7.77
C ASN A 13 -25.43 6.15 7.53
N ASN A 14 -24.38 5.53 8.07
CA ASN A 14 -23.00 5.86 7.76
C ASN A 14 -22.76 5.47 6.30
N VAL A 15 -23.13 6.35 5.36
CA VAL A 15 -22.77 6.20 3.96
C VAL A 15 -21.27 6.41 3.91
N PRO A 16 -20.45 5.38 3.56
CA PRO A 16 -19.03 5.59 3.41
C PRO A 16 -18.82 6.68 2.37
N SER A 17 -18.02 7.69 2.72
CA SER A 17 -17.66 8.75 1.78
C SER A 17 -16.82 8.10 0.68
N SER A 18 -17.36 8.00 -0.53
CA SER A 18 -16.57 7.58 -1.69
C SER A 18 -15.78 8.77 -2.22
N CYS A 19 -14.59 8.50 -2.73
CA CYS A 19 -13.73 9.47 -3.38
C CYS A 19 -13.24 8.89 -4.70
N ILE A 20 -13.03 9.74 -5.69
CA ILE A 20 -12.66 9.32 -7.04
C ILE A 20 -11.26 9.87 -7.36
N ILE A 21 -10.39 8.99 -7.82
CA ILE A 21 -9.11 9.33 -8.44
C ILE A 21 -9.31 9.15 -9.94
N GLU A 22 -9.18 10.24 -10.70
CA GLU A 22 -9.21 10.22 -12.16
C GLU A 22 -7.80 10.33 -12.70
N TRP A 23 -7.46 9.48 -13.66
CA TRP A 23 -6.16 9.48 -14.32
C TRP A 23 -6.31 9.32 -15.84
N THR A 24 -5.91 10.36 -16.56
CA THR A 24 -5.80 10.33 -18.02
C THR A 24 -4.42 9.80 -18.42
N ILE A 25 -4.41 8.79 -19.28
CA ILE A 25 -3.20 8.22 -19.89
C ILE A 25 -3.18 8.63 -21.35
N GLU A 26 -2.10 9.27 -21.78
CA GLU A 26 -1.82 9.60 -23.17
C GLU A 26 -0.97 8.52 -23.83
N ASN A 27 -1.07 8.38 -25.15
CA ASN A 27 -0.34 7.39 -25.95
C ASN A 27 -0.56 5.95 -25.44
N VAL A 28 -1.79 5.62 -25.06
CA VAL A 28 -2.16 4.34 -24.44
C VAL A 28 -1.71 3.15 -25.27
N SER A 29 -1.78 3.24 -26.59
CA SER A 29 -1.32 2.20 -27.51
C SER A 29 0.15 1.82 -27.35
N THR A 30 0.96 2.69 -26.74
CA THR A 30 2.41 2.51 -26.53
C THR A 30 2.78 1.96 -25.16
N LEU A 31 1.81 1.78 -24.25
CA LEU A 31 2.06 1.20 -22.93
C LEU A 31 2.79 -0.15 -23.04
N ASN A 32 3.81 -0.30 -22.21
CA ASN A 32 4.68 -1.46 -22.13
C ASN A 32 4.57 -2.12 -20.74
N GLU A 33 5.47 -3.06 -20.44
CA GLU A 33 5.50 -3.80 -19.17
C GLU A 33 6.06 -2.98 -17.99
N GLU A 34 6.53 -1.76 -18.22
CA GLU A 34 7.03 -0.87 -17.17
C GLU A 34 5.87 -0.26 -16.38
N ASN A 35 6.13 0.04 -15.12
CA ASN A 35 5.17 0.66 -14.23
C ASN A 35 4.92 2.13 -14.61
N HIS A 36 3.68 2.46 -14.92
CA HIS A 36 3.23 3.83 -15.14
C HIS A 36 2.35 4.25 -13.98
N PHE A 37 2.65 5.41 -13.38
CA PHE A 37 1.94 5.91 -12.22
C PHE A 37 1.14 7.18 -12.55
N SER A 38 -0.05 7.29 -11.96
CA SER A 38 -0.77 8.55 -11.92
C SER A 38 -0.03 9.56 -11.02
N PRO A 39 -0.42 10.85 -11.05
CA PRO A 39 -0.10 11.77 -9.97
C PRO A 39 -0.60 11.22 -8.62
N ILE A 40 0.11 11.57 -7.55
CA ILE A 40 -0.31 11.27 -6.18
C ILE A 40 -1.48 12.18 -5.80
N VAL A 41 -2.55 11.59 -5.28
CA VAL A 41 -3.73 12.28 -4.75
C VAL A 41 -3.79 12.06 -3.24
N THR A 42 -4.06 13.14 -2.50
CA THR A 42 -4.25 13.05 -1.04
C THR A 42 -5.75 13.04 -0.72
N ILE A 43 -6.20 11.98 -0.06
CA ILE A 43 -7.58 11.80 0.40
C ILE A 43 -7.54 11.62 1.93
N GLY A 44 -8.06 12.62 2.65
CA GLY A 44 -7.91 12.66 4.11
C GLY A 44 -6.42 12.69 4.51
N PRO A 45 -5.97 11.85 5.46
CA PRO A 45 -4.57 11.77 5.86
C PRO A 45 -3.73 10.83 4.97
N HIS A 46 -4.31 10.26 3.92
CA HIS A 46 -3.70 9.20 3.14
C HIS A 46 -3.39 9.64 1.71
N LYS A 47 -2.25 9.18 1.20
CA LYS A 47 -1.81 9.41 -0.18
C LYS A 47 -2.09 8.16 -1.01
N TRP A 48 -2.61 8.37 -2.21
CA TRP A 48 -3.02 7.32 -3.14
C TRP A 48 -2.52 7.65 -4.53
N GLN A 49 -2.24 6.64 -5.33
CA GLN A 49 -1.98 6.78 -6.77
C GLN A 49 -2.48 5.52 -7.50
N LEU A 50 -2.63 5.62 -8.82
CA LEU A 50 -2.88 4.47 -9.67
C LEU A 50 -1.58 3.98 -10.30
N LEU A 51 -1.48 2.68 -10.49
CA LEU A 51 -0.43 2.01 -11.23
C LEU A 51 -1.07 1.28 -12.41
N ALA A 52 -0.54 1.47 -13.61
CA ALA A 52 -0.90 0.67 -14.76
C ALA A 52 0.34 0.23 -15.55
N PHE A 53 0.25 -0.96 -16.14
CA PHE A 53 1.24 -1.50 -17.07
C PHE A 53 0.56 -2.51 -17.98
N ARG A 54 1.15 -2.76 -19.15
CA ARG A 54 0.71 -3.81 -20.06
C ARG A 54 1.31 -5.13 -19.60
N ARG A 55 0.47 -6.12 -19.31
CA ARG A 55 0.88 -7.46 -18.89
C ARG A 55 0.64 -8.47 -20.01
N GLY A 56 1.58 -9.39 -20.20
CA GLY A 56 1.43 -10.50 -21.14
C GLY A 56 2.14 -10.25 -22.46
N SER A 57 1.68 -10.89 -23.53
CA SER A 57 2.32 -10.83 -24.86
C SER A 57 1.31 -10.44 -25.93
N ASN A 58 1.77 -10.09 -27.15
CA ASN A 58 0.95 -9.56 -28.25
C ASN A 58 -0.37 -10.31 -28.59
N VAL A 59 -0.54 -11.57 -28.19
CA VAL A 59 -1.76 -12.36 -28.46
C VAL A 59 -2.77 -12.26 -27.32
N ASP A 60 -2.30 -12.33 -26.08
CA ASP A 60 -3.08 -12.28 -24.83
C ASP A 60 -2.40 -11.27 -23.88
N ASP A 61 -2.52 -10.01 -24.22
CA ASP A 61 -2.09 -8.90 -23.39
C ASP A 61 -3.28 -8.18 -22.77
N TYR A 62 -3.04 -7.71 -21.55
CA TYR A 62 -4.01 -6.99 -20.75
C TYR A 62 -3.39 -5.67 -20.31
N LEU A 63 -4.22 -4.66 -20.15
CA LEU A 63 -3.87 -3.57 -19.24
C LEU A 63 -4.12 -4.11 -17.82
N SER A 64 -3.10 -4.05 -16.98
CA SER A 64 -3.23 -4.28 -15.53
C SER A 64 -3.35 -2.93 -14.83
N VAL A 65 -4.22 -2.83 -13.82
CA VAL A 65 -4.47 -1.57 -13.12
C VAL A 65 -4.63 -1.83 -11.62
N TYR A 66 -3.96 -1.03 -10.81
CA TYR A 66 -3.92 -1.12 -9.35
C TYR A 66 -4.12 0.24 -8.70
N VAL A 67 -4.74 0.22 -7.53
CA VAL A 67 -4.72 1.32 -6.57
C VAL A 67 -3.53 1.09 -5.64
N VAL A 68 -2.71 2.11 -5.42
CA VAL A 68 -1.53 2.05 -4.55
C VAL A 68 -1.71 3.03 -3.39
N ALA A 69 -1.59 2.53 -2.15
CA ALA A 69 -1.44 3.34 -0.95
C ALA A 69 0.01 3.81 -0.83
N VAL A 70 0.22 5.10 -1.03
CA VAL A 70 1.56 5.71 -0.98
C VAL A 70 1.95 5.95 0.48
N GLU A 71 3.21 5.65 0.80
CA GLU A 71 3.80 5.81 2.14
C GLU A 71 2.87 5.19 3.22
N CYS A 72 2.44 3.95 2.98
CA CYS A 72 1.55 3.22 3.88
C CYS A 72 2.33 2.65 5.06
N THR A 73 2.41 3.37 6.18
CA THR A 73 3.11 2.94 7.39
C THR A 73 2.23 2.15 8.35
N ASN A 74 0.90 2.32 8.26
CA ASN A 74 -0.10 1.64 9.09
C ASN A 74 -1.12 0.97 8.18
N SER A 75 -1.84 -0.03 8.70
CA SER A 75 -2.91 -0.66 7.95
C SER A 75 -4.04 0.33 7.61
N ARG A 76 -4.48 0.31 6.34
CA ARG A 76 -5.62 1.11 5.85
C ARG A 76 -6.62 0.17 5.18
N TYR A 77 -7.90 0.34 5.45
CA TYR A 77 -8.94 -0.47 4.82
C TYR A 77 -9.72 0.34 3.80
N ALA A 78 -9.75 -0.14 2.56
CA ALA A 78 -10.54 0.47 1.50
C ALA A 78 -11.21 -0.61 0.65
N LYS A 79 -12.48 -0.38 0.31
CA LYS A 79 -13.11 -1.02 -0.85
C LYS A 79 -12.85 -0.12 -2.04
N PHE A 80 -12.54 -0.70 -3.20
CA PHE A 80 -12.33 0.07 -4.42
C PHE A 80 -13.13 -0.47 -5.60
N SER A 81 -13.27 0.36 -6.63
CA SER A 81 -13.61 -0.09 -7.98
C SER A 81 -12.75 0.65 -8.99
N LEU A 82 -12.41 -0.01 -10.08
CA LEU A 82 -11.63 0.54 -11.19
C LEU A 82 -12.50 0.57 -12.44
N SER A 83 -12.50 1.68 -13.15
CA SER A 83 -13.24 1.87 -14.41
C SER A 83 -12.39 2.51 -15.49
N ILE A 84 -12.74 2.22 -16.73
CA ILE A 84 -12.34 2.99 -17.91
C ILE A 84 -13.55 3.80 -18.33
N VAL A 85 -13.42 5.11 -18.25
CA VAL A 85 -14.50 6.04 -18.57
C VAL A 85 -14.68 6.07 -20.08
N GLY A 86 -15.84 5.59 -20.51
CA GLY A 86 -16.21 5.64 -21.91
C GLY A 86 -16.36 7.05 -22.40
N GLN A 87 -15.73 7.36 -23.53
CA GLN A 87 -15.92 8.66 -24.18
C GLN A 87 -17.18 8.70 -25.07
N THR A 88 -17.86 7.55 -25.22
CA THR A 88 -19.09 7.37 -26.01
C THR A 88 -20.19 6.60 -25.25
N ASP A 89 -20.38 6.94 -23.97
CA ASP A 89 -21.34 6.31 -23.02
C ASP A 89 -21.03 4.83 -22.64
N LYS A 90 -19.90 4.28 -23.09
CA LYS A 90 -19.47 2.90 -22.80
C LYS A 90 -18.44 2.84 -21.67
N THR A 91 -18.86 2.60 -20.43
CA THR A 91 -17.94 2.44 -19.30
C THR A 91 -17.64 0.97 -19.04
N PHE A 92 -16.35 0.64 -18.90
CA PHE A 92 -15.92 -0.65 -18.37
C PHE A 92 -15.62 -0.48 -16.87
N LYS A 93 -16.11 -1.37 -16.00
CA LYS A 93 -15.89 -1.28 -14.54
C LYS A 93 -15.69 -2.66 -13.93
N LYS A 94 -14.72 -2.78 -13.01
CA LYS A 94 -14.58 -3.90 -12.09
C LYS A 94 -14.60 -3.42 -10.64
N GLU A 95 -15.33 -4.12 -9.79
CA GLU A 95 -15.36 -3.86 -8.35
C GLU A 95 -14.38 -4.78 -7.63
N GLY A 96 -13.60 -4.20 -6.72
CA GLY A 96 -12.77 -4.91 -5.77
C GLY A 96 -13.53 -5.22 -4.48
N SER A 97 -12.99 -6.15 -3.71
CA SER A 97 -13.42 -6.40 -2.32
C SER A 97 -12.91 -5.31 -1.38
N MET A 98 -13.36 -5.34 -0.12
CA MET A 98 -12.68 -4.60 0.95
C MET A 98 -11.30 -5.23 1.16
N LEU A 99 -10.24 -4.43 1.11
CA LEU A 99 -8.86 -4.90 1.21
C LEU A 99 -8.07 -4.07 2.21
N GLN A 100 -7.05 -4.71 2.78
CA GLN A 100 -6.14 -4.11 3.72
C GLN A 100 -4.87 -3.71 2.97
N PHE A 101 -4.62 -2.41 2.91
CA PHE A 101 -3.37 -1.86 2.43
C PHE A 101 -2.41 -1.81 3.62
N THR A 102 -1.22 -2.35 3.45
CA THR A 102 -0.17 -2.38 4.47
C THR A 102 1.13 -1.85 3.89
N GLU A 103 2.20 -1.84 4.67
CA GLU A 103 3.54 -1.55 4.15
C GLU A 103 4.03 -2.65 3.21
N ASP A 104 3.75 -3.92 3.53
CA ASP A 104 4.20 -5.10 2.76
C ASP A 104 3.33 -5.37 1.51
N GLU A 105 2.06 -4.96 1.55
CA GLU A 105 1.07 -5.14 0.46
C GLU A 105 0.28 -3.84 0.33
N ASN A 106 0.87 -2.90 -0.40
CA ASN A 106 0.37 -1.53 -0.50
C ASN A 106 -0.39 -1.26 -1.80
N ASP A 107 -0.57 -2.26 -2.66
CA ASP A 107 -1.31 -2.15 -3.90
C ASP A 107 -2.32 -3.27 -4.06
N TRP A 108 -3.46 -2.93 -4.67
CA TRP A 108 -4.54 -3.86 -4.96
C TRP A 108 -5.20 -3.50 -6.28
N GLY A 109 -5.49 -4.50 -7.10
CA GLY A 109 -5.94 -4.27 -8.47
C GLY A 109 -6.35 -5.52 -9.22
N PHE A 110 -6.27 -5.44 -10.54
CA PHE A 110 -6.57 -6.55 -11.42
C PHE A 110 -5.44 -6.72 -12.45
N ASP A 111 -4.78 -7.88 -12.41
CA ASP A 111 -3.81 -8.28 -13.43
C ASP A 111 -4.45 -8.24 -14.83
N ASP A 112 -5.61 -8.88 -14.98
CA ASP A 112 -6.32 -8.97 -16.26
C ASP A 112 -7.48 -7.96 -16.27
N PHE A 113 -7.21 -6.66 -16.09
CA PHE A 113 -8.27 -5.64 -15.99
C PHE A 113 -9.09 -5.57 -17.27
N ILE A 114 -8.47 -5.22 -18.41
CA ILE A 114 -9.10 -5.24 -19.74
C ILE A 114 -8.12 -5.79 -20.77
N LYS A 115 -8.62 -6.51 -21.79
CA LYS A 115 -7.77 -6.92 -22.91
C LYS A 115 -7.22 -5.70 -23.61
N PHE A 116 -5.93 -5.66 -23.85
CA PHE A 116 -5.29 -4.47 -24.41
C PHE A 116 -5.83 -4.15 -25.81
N LYS A 117 -6.05 -5.17 -26.64
CA LYS A 117 -6.72 -5.03 -27.96
C LYS A 117 -8.14 -4.48 -27.87
N GLU A 118 -8.88 -4.83 -26.83
CA GLU A 118 -10.24 -4.31 -26.62
C GLU A 118 -10.19 -2.84 -26.24
N LEU A 119 -9.26 -2.45 -25.37
CA LEU A 119 -9.03 -1.08 -24.97
C LEU A 119 -8.69 -0.17 -26.16
N ILE A 120 -7.74 -0.59 -27.00
CA ILE A 120 -7.21 0.26 -28.08
C ILE A 120 -8.05 0.23 -29.36
N ASP A 121 -9.12 -0.55 -29.43
CA ASP A 121 -10.04 -0.54 -30.56
C ASP A 121 -10.99 0.67 -30.44
N PRO A 122 -10.92 1.67 -31.33
CA PRO A 122 -11.75 2.87 -31.23
C PRO A 122 -13.25 2.59 -31.30
N SER A 123 -13.67 1.45 -31.90
CA SER A 123 -15.08 1.07 -31.98
C SER A 123 -15.68 0.66 -30.62
N ASN A 124 -14.82 0.31 -29.65
CA ASN A 124 -15.22 0.00 -28.29
C ASN A 124 -15.46 1.25 -27.44
N GLY A 125 -15.02 2.43 -27.88
CA GLY A 125 -15.40 3.70 -27.27
C GLY A 125 -14.69 4.07 -25.96
N TYR A 126 -13.66 3.30 -25.58
CA TYR A 126 -12.83 3.53 -24.40
C TYR A 126 -11.70 4.54 -24.62
N ILE A 127 -11.33 4.77 -25.89
CA ILE A 127 -10.26 5.68 -26.27
C ILE A 127 -10.73 6.72 -27.30
N ILE A 128 -10.17 7.92 -27.22
CA ILE A 128 -10.23 8.96 -28.26
C ILE A 128 -8.82 9.55 -28.38
N ASP A 129 -8.33 9.72 -29.62
CA ASP A 129 -6.99 10.29 -29.89
C ASP A 129 -5.84 9.60 -29.13
N ASP A 130 -5.93 8.27 -28.97
CA ASP A 130 -4.98 7.44 -28.21
C ASP A 130 -4.85 7.81 -26.72
N VAL A 131 -5.92 8.40 -26.17
CA VAL A 131 -6.06 8.76 -24.77
C VAL A 131 -7.17 7.92 -24.14
N CYS A 132 -6.90 7.37 -22.95
CA CYS A 132 -7.92 6.75 -22.09
C CYS A 132 -7.97 7.44 -20.73
N THR A 133 -9.11 7.31 -20.03
CA THR A 133 -9.26 7.80 -18.67
C THR A 133 -9.65 6.65 -17.76
N ILE A 134 -8.84 6.44 -16.72
CA ILE A 134 -9.08 5.46 -15.66
C ILE A 134 -9.63 6.21 -14.45
N GLU A 135 -10.68 5.66 -13.85
CA GLU A 135 -11.20 6.12 -12.57
C GLU A 135 -11.02 5.02 -11.52
N ALA A 136 -10.57 5.39 -10.33
CA ALA A 136 -10.65 4.58 -9.13
C ALA A 136 -11.59 5.22 -8.13
N GLU A 137 -12.68 4.54 -7.81
CA GLU A 137 -13.58 4.97 -6.73
C GLU A 137 -13.22 4.20 -5.46
N LEU A 138 -12.79 4.92 -4.42
CA LEU A 138 -12.40 4.36 -3.11
C LEU A 138 -13.46 4.69 -2.06
N TYR A 139 -13.82 3.67 -1.29
CA TYR A 139 -14.69 3.76 -0.12
C TYR A 139 -13.82 3.51 1.11
N LEU A 140 -13.42 4.59 1.77
CA LEU A 140 -12.53 4.53 2.93
C LEU A 140 -13.33 4.23 4.20
N ASN A 141 -12.80 3.35 5.05
CA ASN A 141 -13.45 2.99 6.31
C ASN A 141 -12.74 3.63 7.51
N SER A 142 -13.08 4.88 7.80
CA SER A 142 -12.43 5.70 8.82
C SER A 142 -12.50 5.15 10.26
N THR A 143 -13.39 4.18 10.53
CA THR A 143 -13.51 3.53 11.85
C THR A 143 -12.50 2.41 12.09
N GLN A 144 -11.78 1.96 11.05
CA GLN A 144 -10.74 0.93 11.17
C GLN A 144 -9.32 1.50 11.15
N ASP A 145 -9.16 2.78 10.80
CA ASP A 145 -7.85 3.46 10.73
C ASP A 145 -7.42 4.03 12.09
N SER A 146 -8.31 4.05 13.10
CA SER A 146 -8.04 4.55 14.45
C SER A 146 -7.73 3.40 15.42
N VAL A 147 -6.51 2.89 15.39
CA VAL A 147 -5.82 2.44 16.61
C VAL A 147 -4.74 3.47 16.90
N GLU A 148 -5.16 4.58 17.52
CA GLU A 148 -4.20 5.41 18.25
C GLU A 148 -3.57 4.53 19.33
N GLU A 149 -2.24 4.49 19.31
CA GLU A 149 -1.38 4.01 20.38
C GLU A 149 -1.96 4.45 21.73
N LEU A 150 -2.54 3.50 22.48
CA LEU A 150 -2.88 3.74 23.87
C LEU A 150 -1.55 3.92 24.61
N VAL A 151 -1.12 5.17 24.73
CA VAL A 151 -0.01 5.60 25.58
C VAL A 151 -0.23 4.98 26.97
N PRO A 152 0.70 4.19 27.51
CA PRO A 152 0.59 3.73 28.89
C PRO A 152 0.52 4.97 29.78
N MET A 153 -0.61 5.18 30.47
CA MET A 153 -0.68 6.17 31.53
C MET A 153 0.38 5.80 32.57
N GLU A 154 1.43 6.62 32.68
CA GLU A 154 2.34 6.56 33.81
C GLU A 154 1.59 6.82 35.12
N LEU A 155 1.98 6.03 36.13
CA LEU A 155 1.97 6.33 37.57
C LEU A 155 0.61 6.48 38.27
N ILE A 156 0.18 5.38 38.90
CA ILE A 156 -0.47 5.47 40.21
C ILE A 156 0.29 4.54 41.16
N GLU A 157 0.99 5.15 42.12
CA GLU A 157 1.78 4.49 43.16
C GLU A 157 0.90 3.76 44.20
N SER A 158 1.51 2.75 44.84
CA SER A 158 1.17 2.08 46.11
C SER A 158 -0.07 1.16 46.11
N VAL A 159 -0.03 -0.10 46.57
CA VAL A 159 0.41 -0.55 47.92
C VAL A 159 0.89 -2.04 47.93
N GLU A 160 1.87 -2.30 48.79
CA GLU A 160 2.53 -3.53 49.34
C GLU A 160 1.60 -4.77 49.58
N GLU A 161 1.99 -6.06 49.75
CA GLU A 161 3.25 -6.83 49.93
C GLU A 161 2.91 -8.36 50.00
N ARG A 162 3.83 -9.28 49.59
CA ARG A 162 4.33 -10.51 50.29
C ARG A 162 4.72 -11.73 49.40
N ASP A 163 5.97 -12.16 49.62
CA ASP A 163 6.83 -13.28 49.12
C ASP A 163 6.46 -14.67 49.76
N PRO A 164 7.16 -15.85 49.58
CA PRO A 164 8.32 -16.20 48.74
C PRO A 164 8.33 -17.61 48.04
N GLY A 165 9.16 -17.72 46.99
CA GLY A 165 10.02 -18.89 46.72
C GLY A 165 9.48 -20.09 45.92
N THR A 166 10.07 -20.37 44.74
CA THR A 166 10.78 -21.63 44.37
C THR A 166 11.34 -21.51 42.94
N ASN A 167 12.56 -22.03 42.75
CA ASN A 167 13.37 -22.01 41.54
C ASN A 167 12.87 -22.98 40.43
N CYS A 168 13.15 -22.68 39.15
CA CYS A 168 13.67 -23.68 38.19
C CYS A 168 14.17 -23.05 36.87
N THR A 169 15.50 -23.06 36.72
CA THR A 169 16.34 -23.37 35.54
C THR A 169 15.99 -22.88 34.11
N LEU A 170 16.92 -22.04 33.59
CA LEU A 170 17.48 -21.88 32.22
C LEU A 170 16.85 -22.77 31.11
N GLN A 171 16.54 -22.29 29.90
CA GLN A 171 17.44 -21.63 28.96
C GLN A 171 16.64 -21.23 27.71
N ALA A 172 16.83 -20.03 27.15
CA ALA A 172 16.79 -19.79 25.70
C ALA A 172 17.37 -18.41 25.41
N SER A 173 18.47 -18.43 24.66
CA SER A 173 19.22 -17.32 24.10
C SER A 173 18.36 -16.39 23.25
N THR A 174 18.39 -15.09 23.56
CA THR A 174 18.08 -14.04 22.59
C THR A 174 19.25 -13.07 22.55
N SER A 175 19.89 -12.99 21.38
CA SER A 175 20.81 -11.93 21.04
C SER A 175 20.04 -10.61 21.01
N VAL A 176 20.26 -9.78 22.02
CA VAL A 176 20.00 -8.34 21.92
C VAL A 176 21.09 -7.76 21.03
N CYS A 177 20.71 -7.02 19.99
CA CYS A 177 21.47 -5.90 19.43
C CYS A 177 20.53 -5.07 18.52
N PRO A 178 20.80 -3.76 18.37
CA PRO A 178 19.85 -2.71 18.74
C PRO A 178 19.18 -2.05 17.53
N ASP A 179 17.94 -1.61 17.73
CA ASP A 179 17.24 -0.70 16.84
C ASP A 179 17.99 0.64 16.74
N ASN A 180 18.67 0.89 15.62
CA ASN A 180 18.99 2.24 15.17
C ASN A 180 18.23 2.52 13.86
N ASN A 181 17.27 3.43 13.98
CA ASN A 181 16.30 3.78 12.95
C ASN A 181 16.93 4.63 11.83
N SER A 182 17.71 3.98 10.96
CA SER A 182 18.02 4.45 9.62
C SER A 182 17.92 3.25 8.67
N ALA A 183 16.69 2.94 8.25
CA ALA A 183 16.41 1.79 7.41
C ALA A 183 16.93 2.02 5.98
N PHE A 184 18.19 1.67 5.75
CA PHE A 184 18.78 1.69 4.43
C PHE A 184 18.18 0.56 3.58
N THR A 185 17.70 0.86 2.38
CA THR A 185 17.08 -0.12 1.48
C THR A 185 18.08 -0.78 0.55
N CYS A 186 18.04 -2.11 0.44
CA CYS A 186 18.87 -2.87 -0.48
C CYS A 186 18.65 -2.43 -1.94
N ALA A 187 19.71 -2.13 -2.68
CA ALA A 187 19.64 -1.65 -4.07
C ALA A 187 19.10 -2.70 -5.07
N PHE A 188 19.08 -3.98 -4.70
CA PHE A 188 18.68 -5.08 -5.59
C PHE A 188 17.25 -5.54 -5.35
N CYS A 189 16.90 -5.82 -4.09
CA CYS A 189 15.55 -6.26 -3.73
C CYS A 189 14.67 -5.15 -3.16
N GLN A 190 15.19 -3.92 -3.05
CA GLN A 190 14.47 -2.72 -2.61
C GLN A 190 13.82 -2.84 -1.22
N THR A 191 14.33 -3.74 -0.39
CA THR A 191 13.88 -3.96 0.99
C THR A 191 15.01 -3.68 1.98
N PHE A 192 14.67 -3.15 3.16
CA PHE A 192 15.60 -3.00 4.30
C PHE A 192 15.56 -4.23 5.24
N LYS A 193 14.66 -5.19 4.99
CA LYS A 193 14.37 -6.29 5.89
C LYS A 193 15.39 -7.41 5.75
N VAL A 194 16.20 -7.57 6.80
CA VAL A 194 17.09 -8.71 7.00
C VAL A 194 16.26 -9.95 7.32
N SER A 195 16.45 -11.01 6.55
CA SER A 195 15.79 -12.31 6.72
C SER A 195 16.77 -13.44 6.43
N GLU A 196 16.39 -14.69 6.70
CA GLU A 196 17.20 -15.83 6.26
C GLU A 196 17.39 -15.89 4.75
N VAL A 197 16.44 -15.34 3.97
CA VAL A 197 16.47 -15.36 2.49
C VAL A 197 17.35 -14.23 1.94
N SER A 198 17.27 -13.04 2.51
CA SER A 198 18.06 -11.88 2.09
C SER A 198 19.45 -11.85 2.72
N GLY A 199 19.61 -12.33 3.95
CA GLY A 199 20.83 -12.16 4.73
C GLY A 199 20.97 -10.74 5.30
N SER A 200 22.04 -10.50 6.07
CA SER A 200 22.31 -9.22 6.72
C SER A 200 22.52 -8.09 5.70
N MET A 201 22.22 -6.86 6.10
CA MET A 201 22.49 -5.66 5.29
C MET A 201 23.99 -5.34 5.31
N LEU A 202 24.58 -5.13 4.14
CA LEU A 202 25.94 -4.67 3.94
C LEU A 202 25.94 -3.24 3.43
N HIS A 203 26.89 -2.45 3.90
CA HIS A 203 27.12 -1.08 3.48
C HIS A 203 28.43 -1.03 2.70
N ILE A 204 28.39 -0.80 1.39
CA ILE A 204 29.58 -0.93 0.53
C ILE A 204 29.95 0.40 -0.09
N THR A 205 31.19 0.85 0.09
CA THR A 205 31.77 1.97 -0.67
C THR A 205 33.08 1.56 -1.32
N ASN A 206 33.30 1.95 -2.58
CA ASN A 206 34.50 1.58 -3.36
C ASN A 206 34.86 0.08 -3.31
N GLY A 207 33.84 -0.79 -3.25
CA GLY A 207 34.00 -2.24 -3.18
C GLY A 207 34.42 -2.81 -1.82
N LYS A 208 34.34 -2.02 -0.74
CA LYS A 208 34.61 -2.46 0.64
C LYS A 208 33.43 -2.19 1.56
N GLU A 209 33.21 -3.10 2.51
CA GLU A 209 32.21 -2.92 3.57
C GLU A 209 32.64 -1.80 4.54
N VAL A 210 31.69 -0.98 4.96
CA VAL A 210 31.87 0.12 5.91
C VAL A 210 31.03 -0.11 7.16
N GLU A 211 31.49 0.40 8.30
CA GLU A 211 30.78 0.29 9.58
C GLU A 211 29.50 1.14 9.60
N GLU A 212 28.53 0.79 10.45
CA GLU A 212 27.20 1.45 10.54
C GLU A 212 27.28 2.99 10.70
N GLY A 213 28.32 3.51 11.37
CA GLY A 213 28.52 4.94 11.56
C GLY A 213 28.85 5.72 10.27
N GLU A 214 29.33 5.02 9.23
CA GLU A 214 29.68 5.59 7.93
C GLU A 214 28.67 5.23 6.83
N ALA A 215 27.62 4.46 7.17
CA ALA A 215 26.59 3.96 6.25
C ALA A 215 25.80 5.08 5.55
N SER A 216 25.63 6.25 6.20
CA SER A 216 24.95 7.41 5.61
C SER A 216 25.79 8.20 4.61
N GLY A 217 27.03 7.75 4.33
CA GLY A 217 27.97 8.46 3.47
C GLY A 217 27.52 8.55 2.01
N PRO A 218 27.91 9.61 1.27
CA PRO A 218 27.68 9.68 -0.17
C PRO A 218 28.45 8.56 -0.88
N ASN A 219 27.78 7.87 -1.81
CA ASN A 219 28.30 6.69 -2.54
C ASN A 219 28.44 5.41 -1.70
N VAL A 220 27.61 5.25 -0.66
CA VAL A 220 27.41 3.95 0.00
C VAL A 220 26.26 3.21 -0.69
N ILE A 221 26.51 1.98 -1.09
CA ILE A 221 25.51 1.06 -1.64
C ILE A 221 25.07 0.13 -0.53
N HIS A 222 23.77 0.07 -0.30
CA HIS A 222 23.16 -0.82 0.67
C HIS A 222 22.70 -2.08 -0.03
N VAL A 223 23.12 -3.24 0.44
CA VAL A 223 22.71 -4.50 -0.18
C VAL A 223 22.68 -5.62 0.83
N HIS A 224 21.66 -6.47 0.75
CA HIS A 224 21.64 -7.68 1.55
C HIS A 224 22.70 -8.67 1.04
N GLN A 225 23.39 -9.35 1.97
CA GLN A 225 24.49 -10.28 1.65
C GLN A 225 24.11 -11.28 0.55
N LYS A 226 22.91 -11.87 0.61
CA LYS A 226 22.46 -12.89 -0.37
C LYS A 226 21.87 -12.30 -1.65
N CYS A 227 21.83 -10.97 -1.80
CA CYS A 227 21.43 -10.30 -3.04
C CYS A 227 22.61 -10.01 -3.98
N ILE A 228 23.86 -10.26 -3.54
CA ILE A 228 25.07 -10.16 -4.36
C ILE A 228 25.83 -11.48 -4.52
N GLU A 229 25.32 -12.57 -3.94
CA GLU A 229 25.80 -13.95 -4.11
C GLU A 229 25.10 -14.63 -5.30
#